data_AF-H8H2C1-F1
#
_entry.id   AF-H8H2C1-F1
#
_cell.length_a   1.000
_cell.length_b   1.000
_cell.length_c   1.000
_cell.angle_alpha   90.00
_cell.angle_beta   90.00
_cell.angle_gamma   90.00
#
_symmetry.space_group_name_H-M   'P 1'
#
loop_
_entity.id
_entity.type
_entity.pdbx_description
1 polymer ?
#
loop_
_entity_poly.entity_id
_entity_poly.type
_entity_poly.pdbx_seq_one_letter_code
_entity_poly.pdbx_strand_id
1 'polypeptide(L)'
;MNKHAVAQEATQFIQNFLNKEFACWELAYRELDRAKYEAAVTGFIREFFTFEAVPSITRPKNVSAGWVEEAKAYLAATIKRPLFKIEQYLVSDESVYAAYTGSNDLGSNSYAEVFLYRKGAGQYRIFSVFHTDPDGGIKHFDGKEFSFSRARLVAIEKFLAPADEADLLDYHLEPV
;
A
#
# COMPACT_ATOMS: atom_id res chain seq x y z
N MET A 1 -17.89 -11.78 19.16
CA MET A 1 -16.66 -11.05 19.52
C MET A 1 -16.85 -9.61 19.05
N ASN A 2 -16.94 -8.63 19.97
CA ASN A 2 -17.06 -7.22 19.59
C ASN A 2 -15.74 -6.81 18.94
N LYS A 3 -15.68 -6.85 17.60
CA LYS A 3 -14.55 -6.30 16.85
C LYS A 3 -14.63 -4.78 17.03
N HIS A 4 -13.67 -4.21 17.75
CA HIS A 4 -13.53 -2.77 17.83
C HIS A 4 -13.32 -2.21 16.42
N ALA A 5 -13.75 -0.98 16.16
CA ALA A 5 -13.38 -0.29 14.92
C ALA A 5 -11.89 0.01 14.95
N VAL A 6 -11.23 -0.05 13.78
CA VAL A 6 -9.87 0.45 13.62
C VAL A 6 -9.85 1.94 13.97
N ALA A 7 -8.74 2.41 14.56
CA ALA A 7 -8.62 3.82 14.93
C ALA A 7 -8.73 4.73 13.69
N GLN A 8 -9.63 5.72 13.72
CA GLN A 8 -9.90 6.60 12.58
C GLN A 8 -8.64 7.29 12.03
N GLU A 9 -7.71 7.70 12.90
CA GLU A 9 -6.44 8.29 12.46
C GLU A 9 -5.55 7.32 11.67
N ALA A 10 -5.58 6.02 12.00
CA ALA A 10 -4.84 4.98 11.29
C ALA A 10 -5.43 4.77 9.88
N THR A 11 -6.76 4.71 9.80
CA THR A 11 -7.50 4.63 8.53
C THR A 11 -7.24 5.85 7.65
N GLN A 12 -7.28 7.06 8.23
CA GLN A 12 -7.02 8.30 7.49
C GLN A 12 -5.56 8.37 6.99
N PHE A 13 -4.61 7.87 7.78
CA PHE A 13 -3.20 7.81 7.39
C PHE A 13 -3.00 6.99 6.11
N ILE A 14 -3.53 5.75 6.06
CA ILE A 14 -3.33 4.90 4.89
C ILE A 14 -4.09 5.44 3.66
N GLN A 15 -5.29 6.00 3.84
CA GLN A 15 -6.01 6.63 2.73
C GLN A 15 -5.25 7.84 2.16
N ASN A 16 -4.62 8.65 3.03
CA ASN A 16 -3.77 9.75 2.59
C ASN A 16 -2.50 9.25 1.87
N PHE A 17 -1.89 8.18 2.37
CA PHE A 17 -0.78 7.49 1.70
C PHE A 17 -1.17 7.08 0.27
N LEU A 18 -2.27 6.34 0.08
CA LEU A 18 -2.69 5.85 -1.24
C LEU A 18 -3.03 7.00 -2.20
N ASN A 19 -3.65 8.08 -1.70
CA ASN A 19 -3.92 9.26 -2.51
C ASN A 19 -2.63 9.96 -2.97
N LYS A 20 -1.66 10.13 -2.06
CA LYS A 20 -0.37 10.77 -2.39
C LYS A 20 0.54 9.86 -3.22
N GLU A 21 0.47 8.55 -3.02
CA GLU A 21 1.17 7.56 -3.85
C GLU A 21 0.72 7.74 -5.30
N PHE A 22 -0.59 7.69 -5.55
CA PHE A 22 -1.13 7.86 -6.90
C PHE A 22 -0.69 9.19 -7.53
N ALA A 23 -0.77 10.30 -6.79
CA ALA A 23 -0.29 11.60 -7.30
C ALA A 23 1.23 11.62 -7.58
N CYS A 24 2.03 10.93 -6.76
CA CYS A 24 3.47 10.80 -6.96
C CYS A 24 3.78 9.97 -8.21
N TRP A 25 3.02 8.90 -8.47
CA TRP A 25 3.09 8.11 -9.69
C TRP A 25 2.72 8.94 -10.92
N GLU A 26 1.60 9.66 -10.89
CA GLU A 26 1.21 10.54 -11.98
C GLU A 26 2.30 11.57 -12.31
N LEU A 27 2.87 12.20 -11.27
CA LEU A 27 3.97 13.13 -11.42
C LEU A 27 5.20 12.46 -12.05
N ALA A 28 5.55 11.26 -11.63
CA ALA A 28 6.73 10.55 -12.11
C ALA A 28 6.74 10.28 -13.61
N TYR A 29 5.57 10.02 -14.19
CA TYR A 29 5.41 9.75 -15.62
C TYR A 29 5.05 11.00 -16.45
N ARG A 30 4.73 12.14 -15.82
CA ARG A 30 4.43 13.42 -16.49
C ARG A 30 5.55 14.45 -16.43
N GLU A 31 6.31 14.49 -15.32
CA GLU A 31 7.34 15.50 -15.07
C GLU A 31 8.65 15.14 -15.77
N LEU A 32 9.07 15.95 -16.74
CA LEU A 32 10.32 15.72 -17.49
C LEU A 32 11.56 16.18 -16.71
N ASP A 33 11.39 17.11 -15.77
CA ASP A 33 12.45 17.57 -14.88
C ASP A 33 12.77 16.50 -13.82
N ARG A 34 13.97 15.92 -13.94
CA ARG A 34 14.43 14.86 -13.04
C ARG A 34 14.56 15.33 -11.59
N ALA A 35 15.02 16.56 -11.35
CA ALA A 35 15.24 17.06 -9.99
C ALA A 35 13.91 17.26 -9.26
N LYS A 36 12.87 17.76 -9.96
CA LYS A 36 11.52 17.89 -9.40
C LYS A 36 10.91 16.53 -9.05
N TYR A 37 11.06 15.56 -9.96
CA TYR A 37 10.64 14.18 -9.73
C TYR A 37 11.32 13.56 -8.50
N GLU A 38 12.65 13.61 -8.44
CA GLU A 38 13.42 13.02 -7.33
C GLU A 38 13.08 13.69 -6.00
N ALA A 39 12.87 15.01 -5.98
CA ALA A 39 12.44 15.73 -4.79
C ALA A 39 11.04 15.31 -4.31
N ALA A 40 10.08 15.16 -5.24
CA ALA A 40 8.72 14.71 -4.92
C ALA A 40 8.71 13.30 -4.34
N VAL A 41 9.42 12.37 -4.98
CA VAL A 41 9.58 10.98 -4.51
C VAL A 41 10.24 10.93 -3.13
N THR A 42 11.33 11.66 -2.95
CA THR A 42 12.05 11.72 -1.67
C THR A 42 11.15 12.28 -0.57
N GLY A 43 10.37 13.32 -0.88
CA GLY A 43 9.39 13.90 0.04
C GLY A 43 8.31 12.90 0.44
N PHE A 44 7.75 12.17 -0.53
CA PHE A 44 6.76 11.12 -0.29
C PHE A 44 7.31 10.00 0.60
N ILE A 45 8.49 9.46 0.29
CA ILE A 45 9.11 8.39 1.07
C ILE A 45 9.34 8.87 2.51
N ARG A 46 9.91 10.07 2.67
CA ARG A 46 10.15 10.68 3.98
C ARG A 46 8.88 11.02 4.74
N GLU A 47 7.72 11.13 4.09
CA GLU A 47 6.42 11.39 4.74
C GLU A 47 5.74 10.10 5.23
N PHE A 48 5.93 8.98 4.54
CA PHE A 48 5.17 7.77 4.87
C PHE A 48 5.99 6.64 5.45
N PHE A 49 7.28 6.52 5.13
CA PHE A 49 8.07 5.35 5.49
C PHE A 49 9.09 5.66 6.59
N THR A 50 9.42 4.63 7.38
CA THR A 50 10.55 4.68 8.33
C THR A 50 11.88 4.24 7.70
N PHE A 51 11.88 3.95 6.40
CA PHE A 51 13.03 3.47 5.64
C PHE A 51 13.01 4.07 4.24
N GLU A 52 14.12 3.97 3.52
CA GLU A 52 14.21 4.41 2.13
C GLU A 52 13.54 3.38 1.21
N ALA A 53 12.20 3.38 1.20
CA ALA A 53 11.43 2.52 0.32
C ALA A 53 11.81 2.80 -1.14
N VAL A 54 12.01 1.73 -1.92
CA VAL A 54 12.22 1.86 -3.36
C VAL A 54 10.84 1.95 -4.01
N PRO A 55 10.42 3.14 -4.50
CA PRO A 55 9.17 3.22 -5.22
C PRO A 55 9.34 2.48 -6.54
N SER A 56 8.37 1.64 -6.91
CA SER A 56 8.34 0.86 -8.16
C SER A 56 8.14 1.73 -9.40
N ILE A 57 8.85 2.85 -9.53
CA ILE A 57 8.75 3.78 -10.65
C ILE A 57 9.82 3.41 -11.68
N THR A 58 9.40 2.82 -12.80
CA THR A 58 10.27 2.30 -13.87
C THR A 58 10.75 3.38 -14.85
N ARG A 59 11.10 4.56 -14.33
CA ARG A 59 11.50 5.70 -15.16
C ARG A 59 12.97 5.57 -15.62
N PRO A 60 13.27 5.66 -16.94
CA PRO A 60 14.62 5.67 -17.44
C PRO A 60 15.32 7.00 -17.10
N LYS A 61 16.64 6.95 -16.92
CA LYS A 61 17.46 8.16 -16.68
C LYS A 61 17.34 9.19 -17.80
N ASN A 62 17.19 8.73 -19.04
CA ASN A 62 17.02 9.55 -20.23
C ASN A 62 15.63 9.29 -20.81
N VAL A 63 14.77 10.30 -20.79
CA VAL A 63 13.40 10.21 -21.31
C VAL A 63 13.42 10.38 -22.82
N SER A 64 13.00 9.35 -23.56
CA SER A 64 12.83 9.38 -25.02
C SER A 64 11.39 9.69 -25.40
N ALA A 65 11.15 10.11 -26.64
CA ALA A 65 9.79 10.29 -27.15
C ALA A 65 8.98 8.97 -27.13
N GLY A 66 9.62 7.84 -27.43
CA GLY A 66 8.98 6.52 -27.34
C GLY A 66 8.54 6.18 -25.92
N TRP A 67 9.39 6.46 -24.93
CA TRP A 67 9.02 6.28 -23.52
C TRP A 67 7.86 7.19 -23.10
N VAL A 68 7.78 8.43 -23.60
CA VAL A 68 6.65 9.32 -23.29
C VAL A 68 5.32 8.76 -23.80
N GLU A 69 5.30 8.10 -24.96
CA GLU A 69 4.08 7.43 -25.45
C GLU A 69 3.73 6.19 -24.62
N GLU A 70 4.73 5.38 -24.24
CA GLU A 70 4.53 4.26 -23.31
C GLU A 70 4.02 4.74 -21.94
N ALA A 71 4.57 5.83 -21.42
CA ALA A 71 4.18 6.46 -20.17
C ALA A 71 2.71 6.92 -20.20
N LYS A 72 2.21 7.43 -21.33
CA LYS A 72 0.78 7.78 -21.48
C LYS A 72 -0.12 6.55 -21.39
N ALA A 73 0.25 5.47 -22.07
CA ALA A 73 -0.51 4.22 -22.02
C ALA A 73 -0.49 3.62 -20.61
N TYR A 74 0.68 3.62 -19.96
CA TYR A 74 0.84 3.18 -18.59
C TYR A 74 -0.02 3.99 -17.62
N LEU A 75 0.03 5.33 -17.69
CA LEU A 75 -0.79 6.21 -16.87
C LEU A 75 -2.29 6.03 -17.11
N ALA A 76 -2.72 5.76 -18.34
CA ALA A 76 -4.12 5.49 -18.64
C ALA A 76 -4.62 4.18 -18.00
N ALA A 77 -3.72 3.23 -17.77
CA ALA A 77 -3.98 1.98 -17.06
C ALA A 77 -3.69 2.06 -15.55
N THR A 78 -3.15 3.18 -15.04
CA THR A 78 -2.83 3.33 -13.62
C THR A 78 -4.04 3.86 -12.85
N ILE A 79 -4.40 3.19 -11.76
CA ILE A 79 -5.41 3.65 -10.81
C ILE A 79 -4.80 3.85 -9.43
N LYS A 80 -5.50 4.59 -8.58
CA LYS A 80 -5.23 4.53 -7.14
C LYS A 80 -5.51 3.10 -6.66
N ARG A 81 -4.55 2.52 -5.92
CA ARG A 81 -4.70 1.18 -5.34
C ARG A 81 -6.01 1.06 -4.56
N PRO A 82 -6.81 0.02 -4.82
CA PRO A 82 -7.96 -0.31 -3.99
C PRO A 82 -7.49 -0.61 -2.56
N LEU A 83 -8.17 -0.04 -1.56
CA LEU A 83 -8.03 -0.46 -0.17
C LEU A 83 -9.15 -1.46 0.12
N PHE A 84 -8.79 -2.69 0.47
CA PHE A 84 -9.78 -3.73 0.74
C PHE A 84 -10.14 -3.79 2.22
N LYS A 85 -9.14 -4.00 3.08
CA LYS A 85 -9.31 -4.04 4.53
C LYS A 85 -8.12 -3.45 5.29
N ILE A 86 -8.37 -3.09 6.53
CA ILE A 86 -7.34 -2.81 7.53
C ILE A 86 -7.55 -3.78 8.69
N GLU A 87 -6.48 -4.45 9.09
CA GLU A 87 -6.44 -5.26 10.29
C GLU A 87 -5.61 -4.55 11.35
N GLN A 88 -6.11 -4.56 12.60
CA GLN A 88 -5.35 -4.07 13.74
C GLN A 88 -4.88 -5.23 14.58
N TYR A 89 -3.58 -5.24 14.84
CA TYR A 89 -2.87 -6.17 15.68
C TYR A 89 -2.38 -5.48 16.95
N LEU A 90 -2.38 -6.20 18.06
CA LEU A 90 -1.64 -5.84 19.26
C LEU A 90 -0.38 -6.71 19.37
N VAL A 91 0.76 -6.06 19.49
CA VAL A 91 2.07 -6.68 19.77
C VAL A 91 2.54 -6.18 21.13
N SER A 92 2.42 -7.03 22.15
CA SER A 92 2.46 -6.59 23.55
C SER A 92 1.40 -5.50 23.78
N ASP A 93 1.81 -4.25 24.00
CA ASP A 93 0.92 -3.10 24.21
C ASP A 93 0.90 -2.11 23.02
N GLU A 94 1.58 -2.43 21.91
CA GLU A 94 1.66 -1.56 20.74
C GLU A 94 0.63 -1.97 19.67
N SER A 95 -0.10 -1.00 19.13
CA SER A 95 -0.98 -1.20 17.98
C SER A 95 -0.19 -1.15 16.68
N VAL A 96 -0.31 -2.22 15.89
CA VAL A 96 0.20 -2.34 14.52
C VAL A 96 -0.98 -2.53 13.59
N TYR A 97 -0.93 -1.90 12.42
CA TYR A 97 -2.00 -1.94 11.44
C TYR A 97 -1.47 -2.55 10.15
N ALA A 98 -2.27 -3.41 9.52
CA ALA A 98 -1.99 -4.02 8.23
C ALA A 98 -3.07 -3.59 7.23
N ALA A 99 -2.69 -2.80 6.23
CA ALA A 99 -3.59 -2.40 5.15
C ALA A 99 -3.38 -3.28 3.94
N TYR A 100 -4.44 -3.98 3.53
CA TYR A 100 -4.47 -4.87 2.38
C TYR A 100 -4.95 -4.10 1.16
N THR A 101 -4.09 -4.03 0.14
CA THR A 101 -4.32 -3.20 -1.05
C THR A 101 -4.13 -3.98 -2.33
N GLY A 102 -4.80 -3.54 -3.39
CA GLY A 102 -4.59 -4.06 -4.74
C GLY A 102 -3.36 -3.45 -5.41
N SER A 103 -3.10 -3.89 -6.65
CA SER A 103 -2.12 -3.20 -7.50
C SER A 103 -2.66 -1.85 -7.96
N ASN A 104 -1.77 -1.02 -8.47
CA ASN A 104 -2.12 0.23 -9.12
C ASN A 104 -2.53 0.03 -10.59
N ASP A 105 -2.69 -1.20 -11.06
CA ASP A 105 -3.15 -1.50 -12.41
C ASP A 105 -4.69 -1.57 -12.46
N LEU A 106 -5.27 -0.97 -13.51
CA LEU A 106 -6.70 -1.01 -13.75
C LEU A 106 -7.18 -2.46 -13.91
N GLY A 107 -8.23 -2.82 -13.16
CA GLY A 107 -8.76 -4.17 -13.13
C GLY A 107 -8.13 -5.08 -12.05
N SER A 108 -7.23 -4.53 -11.22
CA SER A 108 -6.72 -5.22 -10.04
C SER A 108 -7.83 -5.42 -9.00
N ASN A 109 -8.26 -6.67 -8.83
CA ASN A 109 -9.35 -7.05 -7.94
C ASN A 109 -8.91 -8.03 -6.83
N SER A 110 -7.60 -8.22 -6.67
CA SER A 110 -7.00 -9.12 -5.67
C SER A 110 -6.09 -8.33 -4.76
N TYR A 111 -5.74 -8.86 -3.60
CA TYR A 111 -4.64 -8.33 -2.82
C TYR A 111 -3.35 -8.40 -3.64
N ALA A 112 -2.53 -7.36 -3.53
CA ALA A 112 -1.21 -7.27 -4.12
C ALA A 112 -0.16 -6.93 -3.06
N GLU A 113 -0.47 -5.98 -2.18
CA GLU A 113 0.46 -5.47 -1.19
C GLU A 113 -0.20 -5.30 0.17
N VAL A 114 0.54 -5.62 1.22
CA VAL A 114 0.18 -5.36 2.62
C VAL A 114 1.17 -4.37 3.22
N PHE A 115 0.67 -3.20 3.59
CA PHE A 115 1.46 -2.17 4.26
C PHE A 115 1.28 -2.27 5.77
N LEU A 116 2.38 -2.48 6.49
CA LEU A 116 2.39 -2.44 7.95
C LEU A 116 2.83 -1.09 8.46
N TYR A 117 2.01 -0.51 9.33
CA TYR A 117 2.24 0.82 9.88
C TYR A 117 1.85 0.90 11.35
N ARG A 118 2.46 1.84 12.07
CA ARG A 118 2.23 2.07 13.50
C ARG A 118 2.54 3.52 13.85
N LYS A 119 2.02 3.97 15.00
CA LYS A 119 2.24 5.35 15.50
C LYS A 119 3.49 5.40 16.37
N GLY A 120 4.51 6.14 15.94
CA GLY A 120 5.72 6.43 16.71
C GLY A 120 5.96 7.93 16.79
N ALA A 121 6.37 8.44 17.95
CA ALA A 121 6.61 9.88 18.16
C ALA A 121 5.45 10.79 17.70
N GLY A 122 4.20 10.31 17.86
CA GLY A 122 2.99 11.04 17.49
C GLY A 122 2.55 10.91 16.03
N GLN A 123 3.30 10.21 15.17
CA GLN A 123 2.99 10.09 13.74
C GLN A 123 2.93 8.63 13.29
N TYR A 124 1.97 8.31 12.42
CA TYR A 124 1.93 7.02 11.74
C TYR A 124 3.00 6.97 10.66
N ARG A 125 3.67 5.82 10.55
CA ARG A 125 4.64 5.52 9.49
C ARG A 125 4.56 4.05 9.11
N ILE A 126 4.71 3.77 7.82
CA ILE A 126 4.90 2.45 7.24
C ILE A 126 6.32 1.99 7.59
N PHE A 127 6.41 0.81 8.20
CA PHE A 127 7.68 0.22 8.59
C PHE A 127 7.98 -1.10 7.87
N SER A 128 7.00 -1.67 7.17
CA SER A 128 7.16 -2.91 6.40
C SER A 128 6.17 -3.00 5.25
N VAL A 129 6.60 -3.69 4.19
CA VAL A 129 5.77 -4.03 3.03
C VAL A 129 5.88 -5.52 2.77
N PHE A 130 4.74 -6.16 2.50
CA PHE A 130 4.65 -7.54 2.07
C PHE A 130 3.95 -7.59 0.72
N HIS A 131 4.36 -8.53 -0.13
CA HIS A 131 3.62 -8.89 -1.35
C HIS A 131 2.73 -10.09 -1.06
N THR A 132 1.52 -10.06 -1.58
CA THR A 132 0.68 -11.26 -1.62
C THR A 132 1.19 -12.17 -2.73
N ASP A 133 1.20 -13.47 -2.46
CA ASP A 133 1.41 -14.47 -3.49
C ASP A 133 0.06 -14.92 -4.09
N PRO A 134 0.06 -15.51 -5.29
CA PRO A 134 -1.17 -15.98 -5.92
C PRO A 134 -1.92 -17.07 -5.14
N ASP A 135 -1.29 -17.70 -4.15
CA ASP A 135 -1.87 -18.77 -3.33
C ASP A 135 -2.47 -18.22 -2.02
N GLY A 136 -2.55 -16.89 -1.86
CA GLY A 136 -3.12 -16.21 -0.69
C GLY A 136 -2.14 -16.06 0.49
N GLY A 137 -0.88 -16.43 0.30
CA GLY A 137 0.20 -16.15 1.25
C GLY A 137 0.71 -14.73 1.16
N ILE A 138 1.49 -14.31 2.16
CA ILE A 138 2.17 -13.02 2.16
C ILE A 138 3.66 -13.21 2.41
N LYS A 139 4.48 -12.52 1.62
CA LYS A 139 5.94 -12.58 1.70
C LYS A 139 6.50 -11.20 1.96
N HIS A 140 7.40 -11.11 2.93
CA HIS A 140 8.11 -9.87 3.23
C HIS A 140 8.87 -9.37 1.99
N PHE A 141 8.72 -8.08 1.69
CA PHE A 141 9.34 -7.44 0.54
C PHE A 141 10.41 -6.42 0.97
N ASP A 142 10.05 -5.46 1.83
CA ASP A 142 10.95 -4.37 2.25
C ASP A 142 10.64 -3.87 3.67
N GLY A 143 11.55 -3.11 4.26
CA GLY A 143 11.47 -2.61 5.63
C GLY A 143 11.76 -3.68 6.67
N LYS A 144 11.12 -3.57 7.84
CA LYS A 144 11.34 -4.50 8.96
C LYS A 144 10.41 -5.70 8.85
N GLU A 145 10.93 -6.90 9.03
CA GLU A 145 10.10 -8.10 9.10
C GLU A 145 9.10 -8.02 10.28
N PHE A 146 7.92 -8.59 10.10
CA PHE A 146 6.86 -8.64 11.10
C PHE A 146 6.32 -10.06 11.23
N SER A 147 6.13 -10.50 12.47
CA SER A 147 5.65 -11.85 12.77
C SER A 147 4.19 -11.81 13.22
N PHE A 148 3.28 -12.14 12.31
CA PHE A 148 1.85 -12.25 12.58
C PHE A 148 1.53 -13.28 13.67
N SER A 149 2.32 -14.36 13.78
CA SER A 149 2.13 -15.40 14.81
C SER A 149 2.42 -14.92 16.24
N ARG A 150 3.12 -13.79 16.39
CA ARG A 150 3.39 -13.14 17.69
C ARG A 150 2.46 -11.97 17.99
N ALA A 151 1.48 -11.73 17.12
CA ALA A 151 0.56 -10.62 17.20
C ALA A 151 -0.87 -11.11 17.40
N ARG A 152 -1.70 -10.33 18.10
CA ARG A 152 -3.11 -10.65 18.31
C ARG A 152 -3.99 -9.72 17.48
N LEU A 153 -4.78 -10.28 16.57
CA LEU A 153 -5.78 -9.53 15.82
C LEU A 153 -6.90 -9.05 16.77
N VAL A 154 -7.20 -7.75 16.75
CA VAL A 154 -8.19 -7.13 17.63
C VAL A 154 -9.30 -6.38 16.90
N ALA A 155 -9.07 -5.95 15.67
CA ALA A 155 -10.05 -5.26 14.85
C ALA A 155 -9.83 -5.55 13.36
N ILE A 156 -10.92 -5.50 12.60
CA ILE A 156 -10.90 -5.49 11.13
C ILE A 156 -11.87 -4.41 10.66
N GLU A 157 -11.40 -3.51 9.82
CA GLU A 157 -12.23 -2.57 9.05
C GLU A 157 -12.18 -2.97 7.57
N LYS A 158 -13.35 -2.97 6.93
CA LYS A 158 -13.57 -3.48 5.56
C LYS A 158 -14.09 -2.33 4.68
N PHE A 159 -13.60 -2.23 3.45
CA PHE A 159 -13.91 -1.13 2.53
C PHE A 159 -14.45 -1.64 1.19
N LEU A 160 -13.61 -2.38 0.45
CA LEU A 160 -13.94 -2.98 -0.83
C LEU A 160 -13.73 -4.49 -0.71
N ALA A 161 -14.65 -5.28 -1.26
CA ALA A 161 -14.43 -6.71 -1.38
C ALA A 161 -13.47 -6.99 -2.55
N PRO A 162 -12.48 -7.87 -2.38
CA PRO A 162 -11.75 -8.44 -3.51
C PRO A 162 -12.68 -9.33 -4.35
N ALA A 163 -12.26 -9.68 -5.57
CA ALA A 163 -12.99 -10.60 -6.44
C ALA A 163 -12.35 -12.00 -6.48
N ASP A 164 -11.09 -12.13 -6.06
CA ASP A 164 -10.41 -13.42 -5.99
C ASP A 164 -10.95 -14.28 -4.85
N GLU A 165 -11.08 -15.59 -5.10
CA GLU A 165 -11.68 -16.54 -4.16
C GLU A 165 -10.86 -16.66 -2.87
N ALA A 166 -9.53 -16.74 -2.97
CA ALA A 166 -8.66 -16.88 -1.80
C ALA A 166 -8.74 -15.63 -0.92
N ASP A 167 -8.75 -14.46 -1.56
CA ASP A 167 -8.88 -13.18 -0.86
C ASP A 167 -10.26 -12.98 -0.25
N LEU A 168 -11.34 -13.47 -0.88
CA LEU A 168 -12.69 -13.42 -0.33
C LEU A 168 -12.82 -14.23 0.96
N LEU A 169 -12.21 -15.42 1.00
CA LEU A 169 -12.18 -16.27 2.20
C LEU A 169 -11.47 -15.55 3.36
N ASP A 170 -10.31 -14.95 3.11
CA ASP A 170 -9.58 -14.14 4.09
C ASP A 170 -10.31 -12.82 4.43
N TYR A 171 -11.04 -12.25 3.47
CA TYR A 171 -11.96 -11.15 3.67
C TYR A 171 -13.23 -11.59 4.42
N HIS A 172 -13.38 -12.86 4.81
CA HIS A 172 -14.55 -13.42 5.48
C HIS A 172 -15.88 -13.15 4.75
N LEU A 173 -15.89 -13.32 3.43
CA LEU A 173 -17.09 -13.44 2.60
C LEU A 173 -17.06 -14.79 1.87
N GLU A 174 -18.23 -15.35 1.55
CA GLU A 174 -18.30 -16.51 0.65
C GLU A 174 -18.13 -16.03 -0.81
N PRO A 175 -17.47 -16.82 -1.68
CA PRO A 175 -17.41 -16.54 -3.12
C PRO A 175 -18.83 -16.49 -3.71
N VAL A 176 -19.10 -15.51 -4.59
CA VAL A 176 -20.42 -15.33 -5.24
C VAL A 176 -20.53 -16.18 -6.50
#